data_AF-A0A8D8BBK1-F1
#
_entry.id   AF-A0A8D8BBK1-F1
#
_cell.length_a   1.000
_cell.length_b   1.000
_cell.length_c   1.000
_cell.angle_alpha   90.00
_cell.angle_beta   90.00
_cell.angle_gamma   90.00
#
_symmetry.space_group_name_H-M   'P 1'
#
loop_
_entity.id
_entity.type
_entity.pdbx_description
1 polymer ?
#
loop_
_entity_poly.entity_id
_entity_poly.type
_entity_poly.pdbx_seq_one_letter_code
_entity_poly.pdbx_strand_id
1 'polypeptide(L)'
;MSRHEGVSCDSCLKSNFRGRRYKCLICYDYDLCAICYEEGATSTRHSADHPMQCILTRSDFELYYGGEVLTPDQPQSFTCPYCKRMGLSDSALLEHVSS
;
A
#
# COMPACT_ATOMS: atom_id res chain seq x y z
N MET A 1 14.27 -7.56 6.63
CA MET A 1 13.74 -6.80 7.78
C MET A 1 12.25 -7.07 7.88
N SER A 2 11.74 -7.44 9.04
CA SER A 2 10.32 -7.81 9.26
C SER A 2 9.44 -6.65 9.74
N ARG A 3 9.98 -5.43 9.73
CA ARG A 3 9.36 -4.19 10.21
C ARG A 3 9.69 -3.07 9.25
N HIS A 4 8.84 -2.04 9.20
CA HIS A 4 9.10 -0.80 8.47
C HIS A 4 9.95 0.15 9.33
N GLU A 5 11.27 -0.02 9.31
CA GLU A 5 12.18 0.79 10.12
C GLU A 5 12.18 2.27 9.69
N GLY A 6 12.13 3.17 10.69
CA GLY A 6 12.10 4.62 10.44
C GLY A 6 10.74 5.15 9.96
N VAL A 7 9.70 4.32 9.95
CA VAL A 7 8.33 4.69 9.55
C VAL A 7 7.41 4.71 10.76
N SER A 8 6.55 5.72 10.84
CA SER A 8 5.50 5.86 11.85
C SER A 8 4.14 5.96 11.20
N CYS A 9 3.11 5.42 11.85
CA CYS A 9 1.73 5.64 11.43
C CYS A 9 1.28 7.05 11.87
N ASP A 10 0.84 7.90 10.95
CA ASP A 10 0.40 9.27 11.25
C ASP A 10 -0.89 9.35 12.04
N SER A 11 -1.68 8.26 12.07
CA SER A 11 -2.92 8.21 12.85
C SER A 11 -2.71 7.75 14.29
N CYS A 12 -2.04 6.62 14.50
CA CYS A 12 -1.87 6.03 15.84
C CYS A 12 -0.47 6.21 16.44
N LEU A 13 0.43 6.90 15.74
CA LEU A 13 1.82 7.20 16.14
C LEU A 13 2.71 5.97 16.38
N LYS A 14 2.23 4.77 16.03
CA LYS A 14 2.99 3.53 16.15
C LYS A 14 4.16 3.55 15.16
N SER A 15 5.38 3.48 15.68
CA SER A 15 6.61 3.41 14.89
C SER A 15 7.08 1.96 14.67
N ASN A 16 7.89 1.76 13.63
CA ASN A 16 8.57 0.50 13.33
C ASN A 16 7.62 -0.72 13.31
N PHE A 17 6.42 -0.53 12.76
CA PHE A 17 5.37 -1.53 12.80
C PHE A 17 5.61 -2.67 11.77
N ARG A 18 4.95 -3.80 12.01
CA ARG A 18 4.98 -5.00 11.15
C ARG A 18 3.79 -5.02 10.20
N GLY A 19 3.89 -5.83 9.15
CA GLY A 19 2.81 -6.05 8.18
C GLY A 19 2.72 -4.95 7.12
N ARG A 20 1.52 -4.71 6.61
CA ARG A 20 1.28 -3.76 5.52
C ARG A 20 1.45 -2.31 5.98
N ARG A 21 2.24 -1.54 5.23
CA ARG A 21 2.30 -0.07 5.29
C ARG A 21 1.46 0.48 4.15
N TYR A 22 0.71 1.53 4.41
CA TYR A 22 -0.08 2.24 3.41
C TYR A 22 0.41 3.67 3.27
N LYS A 23 1.07 3.98 2.15
CA LYS A 23 1.58 5.32 1.86
C LYS A 23 0.59 6.10 1.02
N CYS A 24 0.28 7.34 1.40
CA CYS A 24 -0.64 8.17 0.65
C CYS A 24 0.02 8.64 -0.65
N LEU A 25 -0.73 8.56 -1.76
CA LEU A 25 -0.28 9.06 -3.05
C LEU A 25 -0.61 10.55 -3.26
N ILE A 26 -1.37 11.16 -2.35
CA ILE A 26 -1.75 12.58 -2.38
C ILE A 26 -1.03 13.38 -1.28
N CYS A 27 -1.03 12.89 -0.05
CA CYS A 27 -0.50 13.62 1.10
C CYS A 27 1.03 13.54 1.15
N TYR A 28 1.67 14.65 1.51
CA TYR A 28 3.10 14.66 1.80
C TYR A 28 3.41 13.85 3.06
N ASP A 29 4.30 12.87 2.92
CA ASP A 29 4.84 12.04 4.00
C ASP A 29 3.78 11.47 4.96
N TYR A 30 2.70 10.91 4.39
CA TYR A 30 1.61 10.33 5.17
C TYR A 30 1.57 8.81 5.01
N ASP A 31 1.72 8.10 6.11
CA ASP A 31 1.80 6.66 6.22
C ASP A 31 0.84 6.13 7.29
N LEU A 32 0.11 5.07 6.95
CA LEU A 32 -0.77 4.36 7.86
C LEU A 32 -0.30 2.92 8.05
N CYS A 33 -0.48 2.40 9.25
CA CYS A 33 -0.45 0.95 9.47
C CYS A 33 -1.75 0.31 8.95
N ALA A 34 -1.73 -1.01 8.78
CA ALA A 34 -2.89 -1.74 8.26
C ALA A 34 -4.20 -1.46 9.03
N ILE A 35 -4.14 -1.41 10.36
CA ILE A 35 -5.30 -1.17 11.22
C ILE A 35 -5.91 0.21 10.93
N CYS A 36 -5.10 1.27 10.97
CA CYS A 36 -5.61 2.63 10.73
C CYS A 36 -6.11 2.83 9.30
N TYR A 37 -5.52 2.15 8.33
CA TYR A 37 -6.02 2.16 6.95
C TYR A 37 -7.39 1.46 6.85
N GLU A 38 -7.54 0.28 7.45
CA GLU A 38 -8.79 -0.50 7.44
C GLU A 38 -9.92 0.19 8.22
N GLU A 39 -9.59 0.92 9.29
CA GLU A 39 -10.52 1.75 10.07
C GLU A 39 -10.89 3.06 9.37
N GLY A 40 -10.28 3.38 8.22
CA GLY A 40 -10.57 4.61 7.47
C GLY A 40 -10.11 5.87 8.20
N ALA A 41 -8.92 5.84 8.82
CA ALA A 41 -8.37 6.97 9.54
C ALA A 41 -8.34 8.25 8.68
N THR A 42 -8.80 9.36 9.24
CA THR A 42 -8.78 10.68 8.61
C THR A 42 -7.99 11.67 9.46
N SER A 43 -7.46 12.71 8.83
CA SER A 43 -6.79 13.82 9.51
C SER A 43 -7.04 15.13 8.77
N THR A 44 -6.51 16.24 9.27
CA THR A 44 -6.68 17.56 8.65
C THR A 44 -6.19 17.62 7.20
N ARG A 45 -5.22 16.77 6.83
CA ARG A 45 -4.61 16.72 5.49
C ARG A 45 -4.91 15.44 4.73
N HIS A 46 -5.62 14.49 5.31
CA HIS A 46 -5.85 13.15 4.75
C HIS A 46 -7.32 12.73 4.86
N SER A 47 -7.89 12.29 3.74
CA SER A 47 -9.19 11.62 3.67
C SER A 47 -9.00 10.12 3.42
N ALA A 48 -9.91 9.30 3.95
CA ALA A 48 -9.93 7.85 3.72
C ALA A 48 -10.15 7.46 2.24
N ASP A 49 -10.64 8.41 1.43
CA ASP A 49 -10.81 8.26 -0.03
C ASP A 49 -9.52 8.53 -0.82
N HIS A 50 -8.45 8.98 -0.16
CA HIS A 50 -7.18 9.19 -0.86
C HIS A 50 -6.60 7.84 -1.33
N PRO A 51 -6.10 7.77 -2.58
CA PRO A 51 -5.44 6.59 -3.08
C PRO A 51 -4.19 6.28 -2.27
N MET A 52 -4.04 5.00 -1.90
CA MET A 52 -2.98 4.52 -1.03
C MET A 52 -2.21 3.37 -1.67
N GLN A 53 -0.89 3.41 -1.59
CA GLN A 53 -0.02 2.32 -2.02
C GLN A 53 0.24 1.38 -0.83
N CYS A 54 -0.06 0.10 -1.00
CA CYS A 54 0.34 -0.94 -0.05
C CYS A 54 1.81 -1.32 -0.27
N ILE A 55 2.63 -1.18 0.76
CA ILE A 55 4.05 -1.48 0.78
C ILE A 55 4.29 -2.61 1.78
N LEU A 56 4.87 -3.71 1.29
CA LEU A 56 5.24 -4.87 2.11
C LEU A 56 6.70 -4.74 2.57
N THR A 57 6.99 -5.32 3.74
CA THR A 57 8.39 -5.52 4.12
C THR A 57 9.01 -6.58 3.21
N ARG A 58 10.34 -6.59 3.08
CA ARG A 58 11.03 -7.64 2.30
C ARG A 58 10.69 -9.05 2.80
N SER A 59 10.64 -9.24 4.12
CA SER A 59 10.32 -10.55 4.70
C SER A 59 8.87 -10.97 4.44
N ASP A 60 7.92 -10.03 4.45
CA ASP A 60 6.52 -10.32 4.11
C ASP A 60 6.37 -10.60 2.61
N PHE A 61 7.08 -9.86 1.76
CA PHE A 61 7.12 -10.11 0.32
C PHE A 61 7.66 -11.51 0.02
N GLU A 62 8.76 -11.90 0.65
CA GLU A 62 9.34 -13.25 0.53
C GLU A 62 8.36 -14.34 0.99
N LEU A 63 7.60 -14.10 2.07
CA LEU A 63 6.61 -15.04 2.58
C LEU A 63 5.42 -15.22 1.62
N TYR A 64 4.88 -14.12 1.07
CA TYR A 64 3.68 -14.17 0.23
C TYR A 64 3.94 -14.54 -1.23
N TYR A 65 5.12 -14.16 -1.75
CA TYR A 65 5.47 -14.33 -3.16
C TYR A 65 6.67 -15.27 -3.37
N GLY A 66 7.08 -16.02 -2.34
CA GLY A 66 8.18 -16.98 -2.42
C GLY A 66 9.55 -16.35 -2.64
N GLY A 67 9.67 -15.02 -2.55
CA GLY A 67 10.91 -14.30 -2.83
C GLY A 67 11.27 -14.21 -4.32
N GLU A 68 10.38 -14.67 -5.21
CA GLU A 68 10.54 -14.50 -6.64
C GLU A 68 10.56 -13.00 -6.95
N VAL A 69 11.60 -12.54 -7.64
CA VAL A 69 11.68 -11.17 -8.12
C VAL A 69 10.55 -11.00 -9.13
N LEU A 70 9.63 -10.07 -8.89
CA LEU A 70 8.59 -9.72 -9.85
C LEU A 70 9.29 -9.29 -11.14
N THR A 71 9.37 -10.19 -12.10
CA THR A 71 9.82 -9.81 -13.44
C THR A 71 8.66 -9.06 -14.12
N PRO A 72 8.94 -8.09 -15.00
CA PRO A 72 7.90 -7.43 -15.77
C PRO A 72 7.02 -8.41 -16.55
N ASP A 73 7.55 -9.59 -16.89
CA ASP A 73 6.87 -10.65 -17.64
C ASP A 73 5.95 -11.54 -16.78
N GLN A 74 6.04 -11.48 -15.44
CA GLN A 74 5.12 -12.23 -14.60
C GLN A 74 3.75 -11.55 -14.55
N PRO A 75 2.64 -12.31 -14.64
CA PRO A 75 1.30 -11.75 -14.54
C PRO A 75 1.08 -11.15 -13.14
N GLN A 76 1.19 -9.82 -13.04
CA GLN A 76 0.94 -9.08 -11.82
C GLN A 76 -0.56 -8.79 -11.70
N SER A 77 -1.12 -9.08 -10.52
CA SER A 77 -2.49 -8.73 -10.16
C SER A 77 -2.46 -7.44 -9.36
N PHE A 78 -2.62 -6.31 -10.05
CA PHE A 78 -2.64 -5.00 -9.44
C PHE A 78 -3.99 -4.69 -8.80
N THR A 79 -3.93 -3.82 -7.80
CA THR A 79 -5.09 -3.25 -7.13
C THR A 79 -5.16 -1.77 -7.45
N CYS A 80 -6.29 -1.30 -7.98
CA CYS A 80 -6.50 0.11 -8.24
C CYS A 80 -6.46 0.89 -6.91
N PRO A 81 -5.58 1.91 -6.78
CA PRO A 81 -5.45 2.62 -5.52
C PRO A 81 -6.66 3.53 -5.23
N TYR A 82 -7.48 3.86 -6.24
CA TYR A 82 -8.66 4.72 -6.09
C TYR A 82 -9.91 3.94 -5.68
N CYS A 83 -10.24 2.83 -6.37
CA CYS A 83 -11.47 2.08 -6.12
C CYS A 83 -11.25 0.72 -5.43
N LYS A 84 -9.98 0.36 -5.15
CA LYS A 84 -9.58 -0.90 -4.50
C LYS A 84 -9.92 -2.17 -5.29
N ARG A 85 -10.28 -2.04 -6.58
CA ARG A 85 -10.50 -3.19 -7.48
C ARG A 85 -9.19 -3.94 -7.70
N MET A 86 -9.19 -5.23 -7.38
CA MET A 86 -8.05 -6.15 -7.57
C MET A 86 -8.16 -6.90 -8.90
N GLY A 87 -7.08 -7.58 -9.31
CA GLY A 87 -7.10 -8.47 -10.47
C GLY A 87 -6.83 -7.77 -11.81
N LEU A 88 -6.27 -6.57 -11.78
CA LEU A 88 -5.95 -5.82 -13.00
C LEU A 88 -4.53 -6.18 -13.45
N SER A 89 -4.33 -6.46 -14.74
CA SER A 89 -3.00 -6.42 -15.35
C SER A 89 -2.49 -4.98 -15.39
N ASP A 90 -1.23 -4.76 -15.74
CA ASP A 90 -0.66 -3.42 -15.91
C ASP A 90 -1.47 -2.58 -16.92
N SER A 91 -1.72 -3.14 -18.11
CA SER A 91 -2.55 -2.51 -19.15
C SER A 91 -3.98 -2.24 -18.69
N ALA A 92 -4.62 -3.21 -18.04
CA ALA A 92 -6.00 -3.05 -17.55
C ALA A 92 -6.08 -2.01 -16.42
N LEU A 93 -5.05 -1.89 -15.58
CA LEU A 93 -4.97 -0.86 -14.56
C LEU A 93 -4.82 0.52 -15.19
N LEU A 94 -3.93 0.68 -16.17
CA LEU A 94 -3.73 1.93 -16.90
C LEU A 94 -5.02 2.41 -17.55
N GLU A 95 -5.72 1.53 -18.27
CA GLU A 95 -7.03 1.85 -18.86
C GLU A 95 -8.05 2.21 -17.78
N HIS A 96 -8.10 1.44 -16.69
CA HIS A 96 -9.07 1.64 -15.61
C HIS A 96 -8.91 2.97 -14.85
N VAL A 97 -7.68 3.47 -14.67
CA VAL A 97 -7.44 4.75 -13.99
C VAL A 97 -7.47 5.95 -14.94
N SER A 98 -7.46 5.71 -16.25
CA SER A 98 -7.50 6.76 -17.28
C SER A 98 -8.92 7.09 -17.75
N SER A 99 -9.91 6.25 -17.41
CA SER A 99 -11.34 6.44 -17.70
C SER A 99 -12.07 7.22 -16.61
#